data_AF-A0A7C5PIU9-F1
#
_entry.id   AF-A0A7C5PIU9-F1
#
_cell.length_a   1.000
_cell.length_b   1.000
_cell.length_c   1.000
_cell.angle_alpha   90.00
_cell.angle_beta   90.00
_cell.angle_gamma   90.00
#
_symmetry.space_group_name_H-M   'P 1'
#
loop_
_entity.id
_entity.type
_entity.pdbx_description
1 polymer ?
#
loop_
_entity_poly.entity_id
_entity_poly.type
_entity_poly.pdbx_seq_one_letter_code
_entity_poly.pdbx_strand_id
1 'polypeptide(L)'
;MKSPRTKALFLSLLGLLPLISPSLPAQRRRRKTDICPYCKNDPDLLRRMGLVSHGPFPFAQAPQAEAGKILTTKDIQKLLPFEHFRWIETKHFKIGSAMGSYSIQEKEKKYYRAQLERLKAMGLKKIKVKTRRLDPWLRLHLYAMWAEDTYKEFLRVVRKTDDDFPEDPAHAFKTIDGKRRYMGQGPYLGQPAKFEVLITHTMKAYRIFMARFLGRVTVQAQRWNFVQRGALFVGLSEEMPGHRNDQKMHNSMVFCLAINMLDGYRFYAYNLPVWLTEGMGHYFERRVSPRFNSYDSNEGSVADLRRTWRYEPKVRALVAAGTYPPLAKIFRKRDYGELKFQDHLIVWSLVQFLADEHGDQFARFLDRMKGRINPDGSTSASNLLGVQRRAFKEIFGWSMGRLEEAWKSYVLSHYPAK
;
A
#
# COMPACT_ATOMS: atom_id res chain seq x y z
N MET A 1 -26.73 -78.94 -63.42
CA MET A 1 -28.21 -79.02 -63.47
C MET A 1 -28.78 -78.69 -62.09
N LYS A 2 -29.79 -77.81 -62.06
CA LYS A 2 -30.62 -77.34 -60.93
C LYS A 2 -30.01 -76.32 -59.96
N SER A 3 -30.41 -75.06 -60.17
CA SER A 3 -30.55 -74.00 -59.16
C SER A 3 -31.91 -74.18 -58.42
N PRO A 4 -32.37 -73.27 -57.54
CA PRO A 4 -31.67 -72.43 -56.55
C PRO A 4 -32.37 -72.51 -55.16
N ARG A 5 -31.84 -71.84 -54.13
CA ARG A 5 -32.67 -71.00 -53.23
C ARG A 5 -31.83 -70.04 -52.40
N THR A 6 -32.19 -68.79 -52.59
CA THR A 6 -31.76 -67.52 -52.03
C THR A 6 -31.98 -67.44 -50.51
N LYS A 7 -30.99 -66.93 -49.77
CA LYS A 7 -31.22 -66.04 -48.62
C LYS A 7 -30.15 -64.95 -48.63
N ALA A 8 -30.61 -63.73 -48.90
CA ALA A 8 -29.83 -62.51 -48.81
C ALA A 8 -29.55 -62.20 -47.33
N LEU A 9 -28.29 -61.90 -46.99
CA LEU A 9 -27.94 -61.19 -45.76
C LEU A 9 -27.32 -59.87 -46.17
N PHE A 10 -28.09 -58.79 -45.98
CA PHE A 10 -27.61 -57.42 -46.03
C PHE A 10 -26.70 -57.18 -44.82
N LEU A 11 -25.39 -57.01 -45.05
CA LEU A 11 -24.46 -56.47 -44.06
C LEU A 11 -24.25 -54.99 -44.39
N SER A 12 -25.00 -54.15 -43.70
CA SER A 12 -24.89 -52.70 -43.76
C SER A 12 -23.58 -52.24 -43.12
N LEU A 13 -22.71 -51.62 -43.91
CA LEU A 13 -21.61 -50.78 -43.44
C LEU A 13 -22.20 -49.60 -42.64
N LEU A 14 -22.01 -49.56 -41.32
CA LEU A 14 -22.13 -48.33 -40.54
C LEU A 14 -20.74 -47.68 -40.46
N GLY A 15 -20.57 -46.59 -41.20
CA GLY A 15 -19.43 -45.69 -41.05
C GLY A 15 -19.49 -44.97 -39.70
N LEU A 16 -18.43 -45.10 -38.90
CA LEU A 16 -18.18 -44.21 -37.77
C LEU A 16 -17.69 -42.85 -38.30
N LEU A 17 -18.59 -41.87 -38.37
CA LEU A 17 -18.23 -40.46 -38.44
C LEU A 17 -17.89 -39.97 -37.01
N PRO A 18 -16.69 -39.42 -36.76
CA PRO A 18 -16.42 -38.76 -35.49
C PRO A 18 -17.21 -37.44 -35.45
N LEU A 19 -18.20 -37.38 -34.56
CA LEU A 19 -18.89 -36.15 -34.19
C LEU A 19 -17.88 -35.20 -33.50
N ILE A 20 -17.24 -34.35 -34.29
CA ILE A 20 -16.53 -33.17 -33.79
C ILE A 20 -17.60 -32.21 -33.27
N SER A 21 -17.90 -32.32 -31.98
CA SER A 21 -18.71 -31.31 -31.29
C SER A 21 -17.89 -30.02 -31.21
N PRO A 22 -18.36 -28.89 -31.75
CA PRO A 22 -17.71 -27.61 -31.51
C PRO A 22 -17.81 -27.34 -30.01
N SER A 23 -16.65 -27.30 -29.35
CA SER A 23 -16.56 -26.94 -27.95
C SER A 23 -16.97 -25.48 -27.81
N LEU A 24 -18.21 -25.25 -27.39
CA LEU A 24 -18.67 -23.97 -26.87
C LEU A 24 -17.61 -23.46 -25.87
N PRO A 25 -17.24 -22.17 -25.88
CA PRO A 25 -16.29 -21.63 -24.93
C PRO A 25 -16.81 -21.92 -23.54
N ALA A 26 -16.07 -22.75 -22.79
CA ALA A 26 -16.44 -23.13 -21.44
C ALA A 26 -16.66 -21.87 -20.61
N GLN A 27 -17.92 -21.52 -20.36
CA GLN A 27 -18.29 -20.63 -19.26
C GLN A 27 -17.80 -21.32 -17.99
N ARG A 28 -16.60 -20.94 -17.56
CA ARG A 28 -15.96 -21.41 -16.34
C ARG A 28 -16.93 -21.12 -15.19
N ARG A 29 -17.66 -22.14 -14.73
CA ARG A 29 -18.52 -22.05 -13.53
C ARG A 29 -17.68 -21.40 -12.43
N ARG A 30 -18.04 -20.17 -12.03
CA ARG A 30 -17.43 -19.49 -10.87
C ARG A 30 -17.49 -20.46 -9.70
N ARG A 31 -16.36 -20.74 -9.04
CA ARG A 31 -16.37 -21.64 -7.89
C ARG A 31 -17.16 -20.94 -6.78
N LYS A 32 -17.94 -21.70 -6.00
CA LYS A 32 -18.77 -21.17 -4.90
C LYS A 32 -17.95 -20.32 -3.88
N THR A 33 -16.63 -20.48 -3.87
CA THR A 33 -15.62 -19.76 -3.08
C THR A 33 -15.27 -18.35 -3.56
N ASP A 34 -15.70 -17.96 -4.77
CA ASP A 34 -15.35 -16.68 -5.39
C ASP A 34 -16.31 -15.55 -4.99
N ILE A 35 -17.45 -15.88 -4.38
CA ILE A 35 -18.40 -14.91 -3.83
C ILE A 35 -18.08 -14.67 -2.36
N CYS A 36 -17.92 -13.41 -1.96
CA CYS A 36 -17.69 -13.06 -0.57
C CYS A 36 -18.85 -13.57 0.32
N PRO A 37 -18.60 -14.40 1.35
CA PRO A 37 -19.66 -14.95 2.18
C PRO A 37 -20.31 -13.89 3.08
N TYR A 38 -19.64 -12.77 3.32
CA TYR A 38 -20.08 -11.71 4.22
C TYR A 38 -21.03 -10.72 3.56
N CYS A 39 -20.67 -10.19 2.39
CA CYS A 39 -21.52 -9.25 1.66
C CYS A 39 -22.18 -9.80 0.40
N LYS A 40 -21.79 -10.98 -0.10
CA LYS A 40 -22.44 -11.67 -1.23
C LYS A 40 -22.57 -10.83 -2.51
N ASN A 41 -21.73 -9.80 -2.69
CA ASN A 41 -21.82 -8.79 -3.75
C ASN A 41 -23.13 -7.99 -3.73
N ASP A 42 -23.78 -7.87 -2.57
CA ASP A 42 -24.96 -7.03 -2.37
C ASP A 42 -24.57 -5.55 -2.58
N PRO A 43 -25.13 -4.87 -3.61
CA PRO A 43 -24.70 -3.52 -3.97
C PRO A 43 -24.87 -2.49 -2.85
N ASP A 44 -25.93 -2.61 -2.05
CA ASP A 44 -26.21 -1.66 -0.96
C ASP A 44 -25.27 -1.87 0.22
N LEU A 45 -24.93 -3.13 0.51
CA LEU A 45 -23.92 -3.45 1.52
C LEU A 45 -22.52 -3.02 1.07
N LEU A 46 -22.15 -3.24 -0.20
CA LEU A 46 -20.89 -2.75 -0.74
C LEU A 46 -20.79 -1.23 -0.57
N ARG A 47 -21.82 -0.49 -1.01
CA ARG A 47 -21.88 0.97 -0.88
C ARG A 47 -21.76 1.45 0.56
N ARG A 48 -22.54 0.86 1.48
CA ARG A 48 -22.48 1.20 2.92
C ARG A 48 -21.11 0.96 3.54
N MET A 49 -20.38 -0.05 3.05
CA MET A 49 -19.03 -0.36 3.49
C MET A 49 -17.93 0.45 2.81
N GLY A 50 -18.26 1.34 1.88
CA GLY A 50 -17.26 2.05 1.06
C GLY A 50 -16.54 1.15 0.04
N LEU A 51 -17.15 0.03 -0.33
CA LEU A 51 -16.64 -0.90 -1.34
C LEU A 51 -17.30 -0.61 -2.70
N VAL A 52 -16.50 -0.75 -3.76
CA VAL A 52 -16.92 -0.51 -5.15
C VAL A 52 -17.23 -1.84 -5.85
N SER A 53 -16.30 -2.80 -5.81
CA SER A 53 -16.45 -4.08 -6.51
C SER A 53 -15.55 -5.18 -5.93
N HIS A 54 -15.78 -6.44 -6.32
CA HIS A 54 -14.84 -7.55 -6.09
C HIS A 54 -14.14 -7.99 -7.39
N GLY A 55 -14.05 -7.07 -8.34
CA GLY A 55 -13.52 -7.33 -9.67
C GLY A 55 -14.46 -8.11 -10.61
N PRO A 56 -14.01 -8.34 -11.86
CA PRO A 56 -12.69 -7.98 -12.37
C PRO A 56 -12.53 -6.46 -12.56
N PHE A 57 -11.30 -5.97 -12.41
CA PHE A 57 -10.92 -4.59 -12.70
C PHE A 57 -9.47 -4.53 -13.21
N PRO A 58 -9.05 -3.42 -13.84
CA PRO A 58 -7.65 -3.18 -14.16
C PRO A 58 -6.79 -3.22 -12.90
N PHE A 59 -5.62 -3.87 -12.93
CA PHE A 59 -4.67 -4.00 -11.82
C PHE A 59 -3.26 -4.27 -12.35
N ALA A 60 -2.24 -3.58 -11.84
CA ALA A 60 -0.86 -3.62 -12.32
C ALA A 60 -0.69 -3.21 -13.80
N GLN A 61 0.56 -3.20 -14.26
CA GLN A 61 0.94 -2.97 -15.64
C GLN A 61 2.00 -4.00 -16.07
N ALA A 62 2.01 -4.36 -17.36
CA ALA A 62 3.04 -5.23 -17.92
C ALA A 62 4.42 -4.54 -17.93
N PRO A 63 5.53 -5.27 -18.13
CA PRO A 63 6.84 -4.66 -18.34
C PRO A 63 6.84 -3.71 -19.53
N GLN A 64 7.81 -2.80 -19.56
CA GLN A 64 7.98 -1.86 -20.66
C GLN A 64 8.17 -2.55 -22.01
N ALA A 65 8.82 -3.72 -22.04
CA ALA A 65 8.97 -4.56 -23.24
C ALA A 65 7.62 -4.98 -23.87
N GLU A 66 6.53 -4.97 -23.10
CA GLU A 66 5.16 -5.26 -23.55
C GLU A 66 4.32 -3.97 -23.66
N ALA A 67 4.99 -2.87 -24.02
CA ALA A 67 4.43 -1.53 -24.10
C ALA A 67 3.72 -1.07 -22.81
N GLY A 68 3.99 -1.71 -21.67
CA GLY A 68 3.36 -1.46 -20.38
C GLY A 68 1.84 -1.66 -20.33
N LYS A 69 1.32 -2.54 -21.19
CA LYS A 69 -0.10 -2.94 -21.23
C LYS A 69 -0.72 -3.01 -19.82
N ILE A 70 -1.83 -2.31 -19.63
CA ILE A 70 -2.60 -2.38 -18.37
C ILE A 70 -3.18 -3.78 -18.22
N LEU A 71 -2.88 -4.41 -17.07
CA LEU A 71 -3.32 -5.76 -16.76
C LEU A 71 -4.65 -5.73 -15.97
N THR A 72 -5.24 -6.89 -15.78
CA THR A 72 -6.46 -7.09 -14.99
C THR A 72 -6.24 -8.12 -13.89
N THR A 73 -7.16 -8.18 -12.93
CA THR A 73 -7.16 -9.24 -11.91
C THR A 73 -7.18 -10.65 -12.50
N LYS A 74 -7.74 -10.83 -13.71
CA LYS A 74 -7.72 -12.11 -14.43
C LYS A 74 -6.32 -12.48 -14.92
N ASP A 75 -5.52 -11.50 -15.36
CA ASP A 75 -4.14 -11.72 -15.80
C ASP A 75 -3.27 -12.17 -14.64
N ILE A 76 -3.47 -11.56 -13.45
CA ILE A 76 -2.77 -11.98 -12.22
C ILE A 76 -3.14 -13.43 -11.85
N GLN A 77 -4.44 -13.77 -11.90
CA GLN A 77 -4.89 -15.14 -11.61
C GLN A 77 -4.39 -16.16 -12.65
N LYS A 78 -4.19 -15.75 -13.91
CA LYS A 78 -3.60 -16.60 -14.96
C LYS A 78 -2.11 -16.82 -14.74
N LEU A 79 -1.37 -15.79 -14.31
CA LEU A 79 0.06 -15.90 -13.98
C LEU A 79 0.29 -16.81 -12.77
N LEU A 80 -0.59 -16.73 -11.78
CA LEU A 80 -0.47 -17.43 -10.50
C LEU A 80 -1.67 -18.37 -10.29
N PRO A 81 -1.83 -19.42 -11.12
CA PRO A 81 -3.02 -20.29 -11.09
C PRO A 81 -3.12 -21.14 -9.83
N PHE A 82 -2.01 -21.28 -9.08
CA PHE A 82 -1.91 -22.02 -7.83
C PHE A 82 -2.26 -21.19 -6.60
N GLU A 83 -2.42 -19.87 -6.74
CA GLU A 83 -2.91 -18.98 -5.68
C GLU A 83 -4.41 -18.73 -5.89
N HIS A 84 -5.17 -18.60 -4.79
CA HIS A 84 -6.59 -18.24 -4.86
C HIS A 84 -6.79 -16.79 -4.43
N PHE A 85 -6.73 -15.88 -5.41
CA PHE A 85 -6.90 -14.45 -5.14
C PHE A 85 -8.36 -14.06 -4.94
N ARG A 86 -8.59 -13.33 -3.87
CA ARG A 86 -9.81 -12.57 -3.60
C ARG A 86 -9.51 -11.09 -3.82
N TRP A 87 -10.48 -10.37 -4.35
CA TRP A 87 -10.29 -8.98 -4.77
C TRP A 87 -11.32 -8.09 -4.09
N ILE A 88 -10.86 -6.94 -3.59
CA ILE A 88 -11.71 -5.85 -3.12
C ILE A 88 -11.23 -4.57 -3.79
N GLU A 89 -12.17 -3.81 -4.34
CA GLU A 89 -11.99 -2.42 -4.70
C GLU A 89 -12.74 -1.55 -3.69
N THR A 90 -12.05 -0.57 -3.13
CA THR A 90 -12.61 0.45 -2.24
C THR A 90 -12.65 1.80 -2.97
N LYS A 91 -12.94 2.90 -2.25
CA LYS A 91 -12.86 4.24 -2.83
C LYS A 91 -11.44 4.55 -3.34
N HIS A 92 -10.40 4.25 -2.56
CA HIS A 92 -9.03 4.66 -2.89
C HIS A 92 -8.10 3.51 -3.29
N PHE A 93 -8.50 2.26 -3.09
CA PHE A 93 -7.64 1.09 -3.28
C PHE A 93 -8.22 0.01 -4.18
N LYS A 94 -7.30 -0.74 -4.78
CA LYS A 94 -7.54 -2.06 -5.37
C LYS A 94 -6.64 -3.06 -4.67
N ILE A 95 -7.25 -4.07 -4.04
CA ILE A 95 -6.55 -4.99 -3.14
C ILE A 95 -6.79 -6.42 -3.61
N GLY A 96 -5.71 -7.13 -3.92
CA GLY A 96 -5.70 -8.56 -4.19
C GLY A 96 -5.05 -9.32 -3.04
N SER A 97 -5.72 -10.36 -2.55
CA SER A 97 -5.18 -11.19 -1.48
C SER A 97 -5.43 -12.67 -1.73
N ALA A 98 -4.36 -13.45 -1.68
CA ALA A 98 -4.40 -14.91 -1.64
C ALA A 98 -4.15 -15.46 -0.22
N MET A 99 -4.17 -14.59 0.80
CA MET A 99 -3.89 -14.94 2.20
C MET A 99 -4.64 -16.18 2.66
N GLY A 100 -3.98 -16.99 3.48
CA GLY A 100 -4.59 -18.11 4.16
C GLY A 100 -5.52 -17.65 5.29
N SER A 101 -6.07 -18.60 6.04
CA SER A 101 -6.71 -18.28 7.32
C SER A 101 -5.69 -18.02 8.41
N TYR A 102 -6.02 -17.16 9.37
CA TYR A 102 -5.17 -16.82 10.50
C TYR A 102 -5.77 -17.24 11.83
N SER A 103 -5.01 -17.93 12.67
CA SER A 103 -5.40 -18.23 14.06
C SER A 103 -4.98 -17.08 14.97
N ILE A 104 -5.96 -16.41 15.58
CA ILE A 104 -5.75 -15.25 16.45
C ILE A 104 -5.05 -15.71 17.73
N GLN A 105 -3.89 -15.13 18.01
CA GLN A 105 -3.13 -15.44 19.22
C GLN A 105 -3.79 -14.79 20.45
N GLU A 106 -3.58 -15.37 21.64
CA GLU A 106 -4.18 -14.89 22.89
C GLU A 106 -3.94 -13.38 23.11
N LYS A 107 -2.69 -12.96 22.94
CA LYS A 107 -2.23 -11.58 23.10
C LYS A 107 -2.85 -10.59 22.10
N GLU A 108 -3.48 -11.08 21.04
CA GLU A 108 -4.05 -10.28 19.94
C GLU A 108 -5.60 -10.26 19.98
N LYS A 109 -6.24 -11.07 20.84
CA LYS A 109 -7.70 -11.18 20.89
C LYS A 109 -8.40 -9.84 21.11
N LYS A 110 -7.89 -9.00 22.02
CA LYS A 110 -8.45 -7.67 22.29
C LYS A 110 -8.38 -6.79 21.04
N TYR A 111 -7.24 -6.79 20.35
CA TYR A 111 -7.03 -6.05 19.12
C TYR A 111 -8.01 -6.50 18.04
N TYR A 112 -8.02 -7.79 17.68
CA TYR A 112 -8.89 -8.29 16.62
C TYR A 112 -10.37 -8.18 16.95
N ARG A 113 -10.78 -8.39 18.20
CA ARG A 113 -12.18 -8.21 18.59
C ARG A 113 -12.66 -6.78 18.30
N ALA A 114 -11.86 -5.77 18.65
CA ALA A 114 -12.19 -4.38 18.35
C ALA A 114 -12.29 -4.14 16.83
N GLN A 115 -11.37 -4.68 16.03
CA GLN A 115 -11.42 -4.53 14.57
C GLN A 115 -12.63 -5.25 13.94
N LEU A 116 -13.01 -6.41 14.45
CA LEU A 116 -14.19 -7.15 13.98
C LEU A 116 -15.50 -6.46 14.40
N GLU A 117 -15.53 -5.82 15.57
CA GLU A 117 -16.66 -4.99 16.00
C GLU A 117 -16.84 -3.78 15.07
N ARG A 118 -15.73 -3.15 14.63
CA ARG A 118 -15.76 -2.09 13.60
C ARG A 118 -16.35 -2.58 12.27
N LEU A 119 -15.85 -3.70 11.72
CA LEU A 119 -16.39 -4.27 10.49
C LEU A 119 -17.88 -4.64 10.60
N LYS A 120 -18.29 -5.15 11.77
CA LYS A 120 -19.69 -5.46 12.04
C LYS A 120 -20.55 -4.19 12.04
N ALA A 121 -20.06 -3.11 12.65
CA ALA A 121 -20.73 -1.81 12.67
C ALA A 121 -20.84 -1.18 11.26
N MET A 122 -19.85 -1.39 10.39
CA MET A 122 -19.89 -0.95 8.98
C MET A 122 -20.92 -1.71 8.12
N GLY A 123 -21.46 -2.84 8.60
CA GLY A 123 -22.55 -3.55 7.94
C GLY A 123 -22.36 -5.05 7.77
N LEU A 124 -21.17 -5.61 8.07
CA LEU A 124 -20.93 -7.06 8.00
C LEU A 124 -21.52 -7.79 9.22
N LYS A 125 -22.85 -7.75 9.34
CA LYS A 125 -23.60 -8.23 10.52
C LYS A 125 -23.37 -9.71 10.86
N LYS A 126 -22.99 -10.53 9.88
CA LYS A 126 -22.77 -11.99 10.03
C LYS A 126 -21.42 -12.38 10.63
N ILE A 127 -20.56 -11.41 10.97
CA ILE A 127 -19.26 -11.70 11.60
C ILE A 127 -19.44 -12.14 13.05
N LYS A 128 -18.74 -13.22 13.43
CA LYS A 128 -18.54 -13.62 14.83
C LYS A 128 -17.33 -12.87 15.41
N VAL A 129 -17.58 -11.80 16.16
CA VAL A 129 -16.52 -10.92 16.72
C VAL A 129 -15.60 -11.61 17.74
N LYS A 130 -16.06 -12.72 18.35
CA LYS A 130 -15.29 -13.56 19.27
C LYS A 130 -14.69 -14.80 18.57
N THR A 131 -14.51 -14.77 17.26
CA THR A 131 -13.87 -15.87 16.54
C THR A 131 -12.42 -16.05 17.00
N ARG A 132 -11.90 -17.27 16.94
CA ARG A 132 -10.48 -17.58 17.15
C ARG A 132 -9.69 -17.66 15.84
N ARG A 133 -10.39 -17.63 14.71
CA ARG A 133 -9.80 -17.76 13.38
C ARG A 133 -10.43 -16.73 12.43
N LEU A 134 -9.57 -16.03 11.69
CA LEU A 134 -9.95 -15.19 10.57
C LEU A 134 -9.82 -16.04 9.30
N ASP A 135 -10.89 -16.21 8.55
CA ASP A 135 -10.81 -16.77 7.20
C ASP A 135 -10.26 -15.72 6.22
N PRO A 136 -9.85 -16.15 5.01
CA PRO A 136 -9.27 -15.25 4.02
C PRO A 136 -10.13 -14.04 3.62
N TRP A 137 -11.47 -14.18 3.55
CA TRP A 137 -12.34 -13.06 3.18
C TRP A 137 -12.41 -12.03 4.31
N LEU A 138 -12.53 -12.50 5.55
CA LEU A 138 -12.55 -11.62 6.70
C LEU A 138 -11.22 -10.86 6.86
N ARG A 139 -10.09 -11.52 6.59
CA ARG A 139 -8.78 -10.84 6.55
C ARG A 139 -8.72 -9.79 5.45
N LEU A 140 -9.15 -10.10 4.23
CA LEU A 140 -9.16 -9.13 3.15
C LEU A 140 -10.02 -7.89 3.48
N HIS A 141 -11.19 -8.06 4.12
CA HIS A 141 -11.99 -6.93 4.60
C HIS A 141 -11.28 -6.09 5.68
N LEU A 142 -10.54 -6.71 6.60
CA LEU A 142 -9.73 -5.99 7.60
C LEU A 142 -8.64 -5.15 6.91
N TYR A 143 -7.90 -5.74 5.98
CA TYR A 143 -6.86 -5.03 5.23
C TYR A 143 -7.42 -3.87 4.38
N ALA A 144 -8.61 -4.05 3.79
CA ALA A 144 -9.30 -2.97 3.08
C ALA A 144 -9.71 -1.82 4.01
N MET A 145 -10.28 -2.14 5.19
CA MET A 145 -10.62 -1.13 6.20
C MET A 145 -9.37 -0.38 6.68
N TRP A 146 -8.28 -1.10 6.96
CA TRP A 146 -7.03 -0.50 7.43
C TRP A 146 -6.35 0.37 6.36
N ALA A 147 -6.41 -0.01 5.09
CA ALA A 147 -5.90 0.82 4.00
C ALA A 147 -6.67 2.15 3.90
N GLU A 148 -8.00 2.11 3.97
CA GLU A 148 -8.86 3.30 3.99
C GLU A 148 -8.65 4.17 5.25
N ASP A 149 -8.50 3.55 6.43
CA ASP A 149 -8.14 4.27 7.66
C ASP A 149 -6.81 5.02 7.51
N THR A 150 -5.81 4.37 6.89
CA THR A 150 -4.48 4.96 6.65
C THR A 150 -4.58 6.13 5.68
N TYR A 151 -5.37 6.00 4.61
CA TYR A 151 -5.61 7.07 3.64
C TYR A 151 -6.29 8.28 4.28
N LYS A 152 -7.34 8.05 5.08
CA LYS A 152 -8.05 9.10 5.80
C LYS A 152 -7.13 9.82 6.80
N GLU A 153 -6.31 9.08 7.52
CA GLU A 153 -5.35 9.67 8.44
C GLU A 153 -4.27 10.47 7.69
N PHE A 154 -3.81 9.99 6.53
CA PHE A 154 -2.90 10.74 5.67
C PHE A 154 -3.49 12.09 5.24
N LEU A 155 -4.73 12.10 4.75
CA LEU A 155 -5.46 13.33 4.42
C LEU A 155 -5.53 14.30 5.61
N ARG A 156 -5.78 13.78 6.83
CA ARG A 156 -5.79 14.58 8.07
C ARG A 156 -4.42 15.20 8.35
N VAL A 157 -3.33 14.47 8.13
CA VAL A 157 -1.95 14.95 8.32
C VAL A 157 -1.61 16.05 7.31
N VAL A 158 -1.98 15.90 6.04
CA VAL A 158 -1.71 16.92 5.01
C VAL A 158 -2.73 18.06 4.98
N ARG A 159 -3.74 18.03 5.86
CA ARG A 159 -4.84 19.00 5.91
C ARG A 159 -5.58 19.12 4.57
N LYS A 160 -5.92 17.98 3.99
CA LYS A 160 -6.67 17.88 2.74
C LYS A 160 -7.88 16.97 2.87
N THR A 161 -8.73 17.07 1.87
CA THR A 161 -9.87 16.21 1.57
C THR A 161 -9.72 15.69 0.16
N ASP A 162 -10.55 14.73 -0.24
CA ASP A 162 -10.54 14.22 -1.62
C ASP A 162 -10.82 15.34 -2.64
N ASP A 163 -11.65 16.32 -2.27
CA ASP A 163 -12.08 17.43 -3.13
C ASP A 163 -10.94 18.41 -3.44
N ASP A 164 -9.83 18.35 -2.68
CA ASP A 164 -8.62 19.14 -2.97
C ASP A 164 -7.84 18.62 -4.18
N PHE A 165 -8.12 17.41 -4.65
CA PHE A 165 -7.42 16.77 -5.77
C PHE A 165 -8.25 16.84 -7.06
N PRO A 166 -7.62 16.95 -8.22
CA PRO A 166 -8.33 17.08 -9.49
C PRO A 166 -8.97 15.75 -9.91
N GLU A 167 -10.06 15.80 -10.65
CA GLU A 167 -10.68 14.58 -11.20
C GLU A 167 -9.87 13.98 -12.34
N ASP A 168 -9.15 14.83 -13.09
CA ASP A 168 -8.36 14.45 -14.26
C ASP A 168 -7.15 15.41 -14.47
N PRO A 169 -6.21 15.06 -15.38
CA PRO A 169 -5.03 15.88 -15.64
C PRO A 169 -5.28 17.27 -16.22
N ALA A 170 -6.39 17.51 -16.92
CA ALA A 170 -6.72 18.85 -17.46
C ALA A 170 -7.01 19.85 -16.33
N HIS A 171 -7.46 19.34 -15.18
CA HIS A 171 -7.73 20.13 -13.97
C HIS A 171 -6.57 20.11 -12.96
N ALA A 172 -5.36 19.77 -13.40
CA ALA A 172 -4.19 19.58 -12.53
C ALA A 172 -3.84 20.77 -11.62
N PHE A 173 -4.32 21.98 -11.92
CA PHE A 173 -4.15 23.16 -11.09
C PHE A 173 -5.47 23.55 -10.42
N LYS A 174 -5.47 23.68 -9.10
CA LYS A 174 -6.61 24.17 -8.31
C LYS A 174 -6.25 25.47 -7.59
N THR A 175 -7.23 26.34 -7.39
CA THR A 175 -7.08 27.54 -6.57
C THR A 175 -7.38 27.18 -5.12
N ILE A 176 -6.36 27.22 -4.26
CA ILE A 176 -6.46 26.94 -2.83
C ILE A 176 -5.87 28.13 -2.09
N ASP A 177 -6.66 28.72 -1.18
CA ASP A 177 -6.33 29.94 -0.44
C ASP A 177 -5.92 31.11 -1.37
N GLY A 178 -6.67 31.29 -2.47
CA GLY A 178 -6.41 32.34 -3.47
C GLY A 178 -5.14 32.11 -4.31
N LYS A 179 -4.45 30.98 -4.16
CA LYS A 179 -3.23 30.65 -4.93
C LYS A 179 -3.50 29.48 -5.85
N ARG A 180 -3.14 29.64 -7.13
CA ARG A 180 -3.14 28.55 -8.10
C ARG A 180 -2.01 27.58 -7.78
N ARG A 181 -2.34 26.33 -7.49
CA ARG A 181 -1.41 25.29 -7.07
C ARG A 181 -1.63 24.04 -7.91
N TYR A 182 -0.55 23.39 -8.31
CA TYR A 182 -0.62 22.08 -8.94
C TYR A 182 -1.02 21.03 -7.91
N MET A 183 -2.13 20.31 -8.09
CA MET A 183 -2.65 19.31 -7.15
C MET A 183 -2.52 17.88 -7.65
N GLY A 184 -1.78 17.65 -8.74
CA GLY A 184 -1.53 16.34 -9.30
C GLY A 184 -2.30 16.09 -10.60
N GLN A 185 -2.45 14.82 -10.97
CA GLN A 185 -3.03 14.39 -12.24
C GLN A 185 -4.33 13.57 -12.09
N GLY A 186 -4.83 13.39 -10.87
CA GLY A 186 -6.07 12.66 -10.64
C GLY A 186 -6.49 12.64 -9.18
N PRO A 187 -7.61 11.98 -8.86
CA PRO A 187 -8.34 12.19 -7.63
C PRO A 187 -7.71 11.48 -6.43
N TYR A 188 -6.79 10.54 -6.67
CA TYR A 188 -6.23 9.69 -5.63
C TYR A 188 -4.94 10.30 -5.07
N LEU A 189 -5.08 11.33 -4.23
CA LEU A 189 -3.96 12.16 -3.75
C LEU A 189 -3.17 12.84 -4.88
N GLY A 190 -3.75 13.03 -6.06
CA GLY A 190 -3.02 13.52 -7.24
C GLY A 190 -2.54 12.41 -8.18
N GLN A 191 -2.80 11.14 -7.87
CA GLN A 191 -2.59 10.02 -8.80
C GLN A 191 -3.82 9.81 -9.71
N PRO A 192 -3.62 9.47 -11.00
CA PRO A 192 -4.70 9.10 -11.91
C PRO A 192 -5.46 7.84 -11.49
N ALA A 193 -4.77 6.87 -10.87
CA ALA A 193 -5.36 5.59 -10.49
C ALA A 193 -5.27 5.33 -8.98
N LYS A 194 -6.21 4.50 -8.51
CA LYS A 194 -6.24 3.99 -7.14
C LYS A 194 -4.92 3.33 -6.77
N PHE A 195 -4.58 3.40 -5.49
CA PHE A 195 -3.45 2.68 -4.91
C PHE A 195 -3.70 1.17 -5.01
N GLU A 196 -2.63 0.40 -5.21
CA GLU A 196 -2.72 -1.04 -5.44
C GLU A 196 -2.00 -1.80 -4.36
N VAL A 197 -2.63 -2.86 -3.85
CA VAL A 197 -2.04 -3.75 -2.85
C VAL A 197 -2.20 -5.19 -3.32
N LEU A 198 -1.11 -5.96 -3.32
CA LEU A 198 -1.13 -7.39 -3.57
C LEU A 198 -0.49 -8.13 -2.39
N ILE A 199 -1.23 -9.09 -1.82
CA ILE A 199 -0.75 -9.96 -0.75
C ILE A 199 -0.83 -11.40 -1.23
N THR A 200 0.31 -12.04 -1.45
CA THR A 200 0.36 -13.46 -1.85
C THR A 200 0.41 -14.37 -0.63
N HIS A 201 -0.07 -15.61 -0.76
CA HIS A 201 0.11 -16.60 0.31
C HIS A 201 1.59 -16.99 0.41
N THR A 202 2.21 -17.29 -0.74
CA THR A 202 3.55 -17.86 -0.80
C THR A 202 4.60 -16.86 -1.25
N MET A 203 5.84 -17.03 -0.78
CA MET A 203 7.01 -16.31 -1.35
C MET A 203 7.26 -16.70 -2.80
N LYS A 204 6.89 -17.92 -3.22
CA LYS A 204 7.00 -18.35 -4.62
C LYS A 204 6.15 -17.46 -5.54
N ALA A 205 4.86 -17.31 -5.23
CA ALA A 205 3.96 -16.44 -5.99
C ALA A 205 4.44 -14.98 -6.00
N TYR A 206 4.87 -14.49 -4.84
CA TYR A 206 5.43 -13.15 -4.69
C TYR A 206 6.58 -12.92 -5.66
N ARG A 207 7.60 -13.79 -5.63
CA ARG A 207 8.79 -13.67 -6.47
C ARG A 207 8.47 -13.78 -7.96
N ILE A 208 7.53 -14.65 -8.35
CA ILE A 208 7.06 -14.75 -9.75
C ILE A 208 6.43 -13.42 -10.19
N PHE A 209 5.55 -12.83 -9.38
CA PHE A 209 4.95 -11.53 -9.69
C PHE A 209 6.00 -10.43 -9.79
N MET A 210 6.90 -10.34 -8.79
CA MET A 210 7.94 -9.31 -8.76
C MET A 210 8.88 -9.42 -9.97
N ALA A 211 9.36 -10.63 -10.29
CA ALA A 211 10.21 -10.85 -11.46
C ALA A 211 9.48 -10.49 -12.75
N ARG A 212 8.21 -10.91 -12.88
CA ARG A 212 7.44 -10.72 -14.10
C ARG A 212 7.09 -9.26 -14.37
N PHE A 213 6.71 -8.48 -13.36
CA PHE A 213 6.14 -7.14 -13.55
C PHE A 213 7.02 -5.99 -13.08
N LEU A 214 7.95 -6.25 -12.16
CA LEU A 214 8.86 -5.23 -11.61
C LEU A 214 10.31 -5.47 -12.06
N GLY A 215 10.59 -6.58 -12.76
CA GLY A 215 11.94 -6.90 -13.25
C GLY A 215 12.95 -7.21 -12.15
N ARG A 216 12.48 -7.50 -10.92
CA ARG A 216 13.35 -7.75 -9.77
C ARG A 216 12.76 -8.77 -8.81
N VAL A 217 13.61 -9.35 -7.96
CA VAL A 217 13.19 -10.28 -6.91
C VAL A 217 13.62 -9.73 -5.57
N THR A 218 12.71 -9.74 -4.59
CA THR A 218 13.00 -9.34 -3.21
C THR A 218 12.33 -10.29 -2.23
N VAL A 219 12.81 -10.27 -0.98
CA VAL A 219 12.23 -10.99 0.16
C VAL A 219 11.60 -10.05 1.18
N GLN A 220 11.56 -8.75 0.86
CA GLN A 220 10.95 -7.71 1.68
C GLN A 220 9.69 -7.17 1.00
N ALA A 221 8.91 -6.36 1.73
CA ALA A 221 7.79 -5.65 1.14
C ALA A 221 8.30 -4.72 0.03
N GLN A 222 7.51 -4.56 -1.03
CA GLN A 222 7.93 -3.77 -2.19
C GLN A 222 6.92 -2.68 -2.49
N ARG A 223 7.40 -1.44 -2.60
CA ARG A 223 6.66 -0.34 -3.21
C ARG A 223 7.06 -0.19 -4.68
N TRP A 224 6.12 0.15 -5.55
CA TRP A 224 6.42 0.34 -6.97
C TRP A 224 5.53 1.39 -7.62
N ASN A 225 6.06 2.10 -8.61
CA ASN A 225 5.30 3.05 -9.43
C ASN A 225 4.97 2.42 -10.78
N PHE A 226 3.70 2.09 -11.00
CA PHE A 226 3.20 1.73 -12.32
C PHE A 226 2.92 3.00 -13.13
N VAL A 227 3.98 3.56 -13.71
CA VAL A 227 3.99 4.89 -14.36
C VAL A 227 2.90 5.06 -15.42
N GLN A 228 2.74 4.10 -16.34
CA GLN A 228 1.75 4.22 -17.41
C GLN A 228 0.31 4.16 -16.88
N ARG A 229 0.14 3.47 -15.75
CA ARG A 229 -1.13 3.36 -15.07
C ARG A 229 -1.43 4.57 -14.16
N GLY A 230 -0.40 5.29 -13.73
CA GLY A 230 -0.51 6.29 -12.67
C GLY A 230 -0.96 5.67 -11.35
N ALA A 231 -0.48 4.46 -11.04
CA ALA A 231 -0.84 3.73 -9.82
C ALA A 231 0.41 3.42 -8.96
N LEU A 232 0.29 3.65 -7.66
CA LEU A 232 1.30 3.28 -6.68
C LEU A 232 0.95 1.96 -6.01
N PHE A 233 1.89 1.02 -6.04
CA PHE A 233 1.71 -0.38 -5.67
C PHE A 233 2.45 -0.74 -4.38
N VAL A 234 1.86 -1.64 -3.59
CA VAL A 234 2.48 -2.35 -2.47
C VAL A 234 2.33 -3.86 -2.67
N GLY A 235 3.45 -4.59 -2.64
CA GLY A 235 3.50 -6.04 -2.68
C GLY A 235 3.97 -6.63 -1.35
N LEU A 236 3.21 -7.58 -0.82
CA LEU A 236 3.48 -8.32 0.42
C LEU A 236 3.30 -9.83 0.21
N SER A 237 3.84 -10.63 1.12
CA SER A 237 3.61 -12.07 1.21
C SER A 237 3.45 -12.50 2.66
N GLU A 238 2.60 -13.49 2.93
CA GLU A 238 2.45 -14.04 4.29
C GLU A 238 3.69 -14.80 4.76
N GLU A 239 4.41 -15.40 3.83
CA GLU A 239 5.66 -16.14 4.10
C GLU A 239 6.88 -15.24 4.24
N MET A 240 6.70 -13.92 4.07
CA MET A 240 7.75 -12.94 4.32
C MET A 240 8.20 -12.96 5.79
N PRO A 241 9.47 -12.65 6.11
CA PRO A 241 9.99 -12.72 7.48
C PRO A 241 9.15 -12.00 8.54
N GLY A 242 8.44 -12.79 9.35
CA GLY A 242 7.58 -12.34 10.44
C GLY A 242 6.14 -11.99 10.04
N HIS A 243 5.76 -12.05 8.76
CA HIS A 243 4.39 -11.75 8.31
C HIS A 243 3.38 -12.88 8.61
N ARG A 244 3.87 -14.05 9.03
CA ARG A 244 3.03 -15.04 9.70
C ARG A 244 2.39 -14.50 10.98
N ASN A 245 2.90 -13.40 11.54
CA ASN A 245 2.15 -12.57 12.49
C ASN A 245 1.35 -11.52 11.70
N ASP A 246 0.02 -11.64 11.72
CA ASP A 246 -0.86 -10.81 10.88
C ASP A 246 -0.88 -9.35 11.33
N GLN A 247 -0.63 -9.06 12.62
CA GLN A 247 -0.46 -7.67 13.09
C GLN A 247 0.85 -7.05 12.59
N LYS A 248 1.94 -7.82 12.53
CA LYS A 248 3.20 -7.36 11.92
C LYS A 248 3.02 -7.07 10.43
N MET A 249 2.33 -7.94 9.69
CA MET A 249 2.05 -7.71 8.27
C MET A 249 1.16 -6.48 8.05
N HIS A 250 0.17 -6.24 8.92
CA HIS A 250 -0.61 -5.00 8.91
C HIS A 250 0.29 -3.77 9.10
N ASN A 251 1.20 -3.78 10.10
CA ASN A 251 2.18 -2.70 10.29
C ASN A 251 3.00 -2.44 9.02
N SER A 252 3.55 -3.49 8.39
CA SER A 252 4.34 -3.34 7.17
C SER A 252 3.52 -2.83 5.97
N MET A 253 2.24 -3.20 5.86
CA MET A 253 1.35 -2.60 4.86
C MET A 253 1.21 -1.09 5.12
N VAL A 254 0.93 -0.69 6.35
CA VAL A 254 0.71 0.73 6.72
C VAL A 254 1.97 1.55 6.48
N PHE A 255 3.15 1.04 6.84
CA PHE A 255 4.43 1.66 6.53
C PHE A 255 4.59 1.92 5.02
N CYS A 256 4.38 0.89 4.19
CA CYS A 256 4.49 1.03 2.74
C CYS A 256 3.43 1.97 2.15
N LEU A 257 2.20 1.91 2.65
CA LEU A 257 1.11 2.76 2.18
C LEU A 257 1.35 4.22 2.53
N ALA A 258 1.79 4.54 3.75
CA ALA A 258 2.09 5.92 4.14
C ALA A 258 3.16 6.56 3.24
N ILE A 259 4.19 5.79 2.87
CA ILE A 259 5.22 6.26 1.94
C ILE A 259 4.68 6.41 0.53
N ASN A 260 3.91 5.44 0.02
CA ASN A 260 3.24 5.59 -1.28
C ASN A 260 2.29 6.79 -1.30
N MET A 261 1.55 7.06 -0.24
CA MET A 261 0.66 8.23 -0.16
C MET A 261 1.44 9.53 -0.19
N LEU A 262 2.58 9.60 0.50
CA LEU A 262 3.47 10.75 0.46
C LEU A 262 4.10 10.95 -0.93
N ASP A 263 4.58 9.87 -1.55
CA ASP A 263 5.11 9.89 -2.92
C ASP A 263 4.01 10.31 -3.90
N GLY A 264 2.80 9.81 -3.69
CA GLY A 264 1.63 10.08 -4.48
C GLY A 264 1.05 11.48 -4.32
N TYR A 265 1.26 12.12 -3.16
CA TYR A 265 0.66 13.40 -2.80
C TYR A 265 1.01 14.52 -3.80
N ARG A 266 0.02 14.99 -4.56
CA ARG A 266 0.18 15.93 -5.68
C ARG A 266 1.08 15.36 -6.78
N PHE A 267 0.82 14.11 -7.14
CA PHE A 267 1.50 13.31 -8.17
C PHE A 267 2.95 12.89 -7.83
N TYR A 268 3.31 11.69 -8.29
CA TYR A 268 4.61 11.08 -8.02
C TYR A 268 5.57 11.37 -9.18
N ALA A 269 6.20 12.53 -9.09
CA ALA A 269 7.12 13.02 -10.10
C ALA A 269 8.60 12.86 -9.71
N TYR A 270 8.89 12.83 -8.41
CA TYR A 270 10.24 12.78 -7.87
C TYR A 270 10.23 12.26 -6.44
N ASN A 271 11.40 11.76 -6.01
CA ASN A 271 11.61 11.26 -4.65
C ASN A 271 11.82 12.43 -3.69
N LEU A 272 11.20 12.33 -2.52
CA LEU A 272 11.47 13.24 -1.41
C LEU A 272 12.74 12.84 -0.64
N PRO A 273 13.30 13.72 0.21
CA PRO A 273 14.39 13.37 1.10
C PRO A 273 14.05 12.14 1.96
N VAL A 274 14.97 11.18 2.05
CA VAL A 274 14.73 9.86 2.66
C VAL A 274 14.30 9.95 4.13
N TRP A 275 14.79 10.95 4.87
CA TRP A 275 14.40 11.17 6.27
C TRP A 275 12.88 11.38 6.41
N LEU A 276 12.27 12.05 5.44
CA LEU A 276 10.85 12.40 5.48
C LEU A 276 10.00 11.20 5.07
N THR A 277 10.42 10.43 4.06
CA THR A 277 9.70 9.23 3.64
C THR A 277 9.73 8.17 4.75
N GLU A 278 10.92 7.82 5.25
CA GLU A 278 11.08 6.86 6.36
C GLU A 278 10.41 7.33 7.65
N GLY A 279 10.59 8.60 8.00
CA GLY A 279 9.94 9.18 9.18
C GLY A 279 8.41 9.08 9.10
N MET A 280 7.82 9.33 7.92
CA MET A 280 6.37 9.17 7.69
C MET A 280 5.95 7.70 7.75
N GLY A 281 6.69 6.79 7.13
CA GLY A 281 6.43 5.35 7.25
C GLY A 281 6.36 4.89 8.71
N HIS A 282 7.39 5.26 9.50
CA HIS A 282 7.44 4.94 10.92
C HIS A 282 6.34 5.62 11.74
N TYR A 283 6.02 6.89 11.44
CA TYR A 283 4.97 7.63 12.15
C TYR A 283 3.62 6.90 12.06
N PHE A 284 3.27 6.40 10.86
CA PHE A 284 2.02 5.68 10.65
C PHE A 284 2.05 4.26 11.24
N GLU A 285 3.08 3.45 10.95
CA GLU A 285 3.09 2.04 11.42
C GLU A 285 3.14 1.94 12.95
N ARG A 286 3.84 2.85 13.63
CA ARG A 286 3.97 2.80 15.09
C ARG A 286 2.67 3.14 15.80
N ARG A 287 1.75 3.87 15.15
CA ARG A 287 0.38 4.11 15.66
C ARG A 287 -0.51 2.88 15.52
N VAL A 288 -0.21 1.97 14.60
CA VAL A 288 -0.82 0.62 14.57
C VAL A 288 -0.24 -0.23 15.69
N SER A 289 1.08 -0.33 15.76
CA SER A 289 1.79 -1.01 16.83
C SER A 289 3.24 -0.55 16.90
N PRO A 290 3.73 -0.02 18.04
CA PRO A 290 5.14 0.35 18.15
C PRO A 290 6.07 -0.88 18.18
N ARG A 291 5.52 -2.09 18.35
CA ARG A 291 6.25 -3.37 18.48
C ARG A 291 6.85 -3.88 17.18
N PHE A 292 6.30 -3.46 16.04
CA PHE A 292 6.67 -3.95 14.74
C PHE A 292 7.10 -2.76 13.87
N ASN A 293 8.40 -2.67 13.59
CA ASN A 293 8.93 -1.61 12.74
C ASN A 293 9.45 -2.23 11.45
N SER A 294 9.13 -1.59 10.34
CA SER A 294 9.62 -1.89 9.01
C SER A 294 10.87 -1.04 8.74
N TYR A 295 11.70 -1.45 7.80
CA TYR A 295 12.87 -0.66 7.39
C TYR A 295 13.04 -0.86 5.89
N ASP A 296 13.22 0.22 5.12
CA ASP A 296 13.54 0.06 3.71
C ASP A 296 15.00 -0.34 3.50
N SER A 297 15.23 -1.06 2.40
CA SER A 297 16.57 -1.39 1.92
C SER A 297 16.69 -1.04 0.44
N ASN A 298 17.91 -0.92 -0.05
CA ASN A 298 18.20 -0.77 -1.48
C ASN A 298 19.03 -1.98 -1.97
N GLU A 299 19.23 -2.10 -3.28
CA GLU A 299 19.90 -3.27 -3.89
C GLU A 299 21.35 -3.46 -3.41
N GLY A 300 21.98 -2.41 -2.89
CA GLY A 300 23.35 -2.44 -2.39
C GLY A 300 23.49 -2.36 -0.86
N SER A 301 22.39 -2.27 -0.10
CA SER A 301 22.45 -2.05 1.35
C SER A 301 21.22 -2.62 2.04
N VAL A 302 21.46 -3.63 2.87
CA VAL A 302 20.45 -4.27 3.72
C VAL A 302 20.23 -3.41 4.97
N ALA A 303 18.96 -3.21 5.33
CA ALA A 303 18.59 -2.47 6.53
C ALA A 303 19.12 -3.11 7.84
N ASP A 304 19.46 -2.29 8.83
CA ASP A 304 19.80 -2.75 10.20
C ASP A 304 18.53 -3.20 10.94
N LEU A 305 18.20 -4.48 10.80
CA LEU A 305 17.01 -5.08 11.39
C LEU A 305 17.16 -5.27 12.90
N ARG A 306 16.64 -4.31 13.69
CA ARG A 306 16.59 -4.43 15.16
C ARG A 306 15.19 -4.75 15.68
N ARG A 307 15.14 -5.60 16.71
CA ARG A 307 13.92 -5.93 17.48
C ARG A 307 13.56 -4.89 18.55
N THR A 308 14.32 -3.81 18.62
CA THR A 308 14.03 -2.70 19.53
C THR A 308 12.73 -2.04 19.09
N TRP A 309 11.82 -1.82 20.03
CA TRP A 309 10.51 -1.26 19.73
C TRP A 309 10.11 -0.05 20.59
N ARG A 310 10.73 0.10 21.77
CA ARG A 310 10.64 1.31 22.60
C ARG A 310 11.59 2.34 22.03
N TYR A 311 11.11 3.15 21.10
CA TYR A 311 11.92 4.18 20.44
C TYR A 311 12.04 5.41 21.32
N GLU A 312 10.96 5.79 22.01
CA GLU A 312 10.84 6.98 22.84
C GLU A 312 11.97 7.08 23.89
N PRO A 313 12.21 6.07 24.77
CA PRO A 313 13.26 6.18 25.77
C PRO A 313 14.65 6.21 25.16
N LYS A 314 14.83 5.56 23.99
CA LYS A 314 16.13 5.54 23.30
C LYS A 314 16.45 6.86 22.63
N VAL A 315 15.48 7.48 21.97
CA VAL A 315 15.65 8.83 21.42
C VAL A 315 15.95 9.80 22.54
N ARG A 316 15.23 9.73 23.67
CA ARG A 316 15.50 10.56 24.84
C ARG A 316 16.94 10.38 25.35
N ALA A 317 17.39 9.13 25.50
CA ALA A 317 18.75 8.83 25.94
C ALA A 317 19.82 9.38 24.98
N LEU A 318 19.61 9.24 23.67
CA LEU A 318 20.51 9.80 22.65
C LEU A 318 20.59 11.32 22.74
N VAL A 319 19.44 11.99 22.88
CA VAL A 319 19.35 13.45 23.00
C VAL A 319 20.01 13.94 24.30
N ALA A 320 19.70 13.32 25.43
CA ALA A 320 20.26 13.69 26.74
C ALA A 320 21.79 13.54 26.76
N ALA A 321 22.32 12.50 26.11
CA ALA A 321 23.76 12.27 26.00
C ALA A 321 24.44 13.07 24.88
N GLY A 322 23.68 13.73 23.99
CA GLY A 322 24.24 14.42 22.82
C GLY A 322 24.92 13.50 21.80
N THR A 323 24.52 12.22 21.72
CA THR A 323 25.20 11.17 20.93
C THR A 323 24.51 10.83 19.60
N TYR A 324 23.49 11.59 19.20
CA TYR A 324 22.83 11.42 17.91
C TYR A 324 23.50 12.27 16.82
N PRO A 325 23.42 11.89 15.53
CA PRO A 325 23.91 12.71 14.43
C PRO A 325 23.15 14.03 14.32
N PRO A 326 23.80 15.19 14.10
CA PRO A 326 23.11 16.45 13.89
C PRO A 326 22.08 16.36 12.76
N LEU A 327 20.92 17.03 12.89
CA LEU A 327 19.83 16.91 11.91
C LEU A 327 20.28 17.34 10.51
N ALA A 328 21.18 18.32 10.41
CA ALA A 328 21.76 18.74 9.14
C ALA A 328 22.51 17.63 8.40
N LYS A 329 23.08 16.64 9.11
CA LYS A 329 23.73 15.47 8.51
C LYS A 329 22.69 14.46 8.02
N ILE A 330 21.66 14.20 8.83
CA ILE A 330 20.55 13.31 8.47
C ILE A 330 19.83 13.81 7.21
N PHE A 331 19.55 15.11 7.13
CA PHE A 331 18.86 15.71 5.98
C PHE A 331 19.61 15.60 4.66
N ARG A 332 20.93 15.38 4.68
CA ARG A 332 21.75 15.24 3.47
C ARG A 332 21.81 13.81 2.94
N LYS A 333 21.33 12.82 3.70
CA LYS A 333 21.30 11.42 3.27
C LYS A 333 20.37 11.28 2.08
N ARG A 334 20.84 10.59 1.02
CA ARG A 334 20.14 10.56 -0.26
C ARG A 334 19.30 9.30 -0.44
N ASP A 335 19.73 8.19 0.13
CA ASP A 335 19.05 6.90 -0.03
C ASP A 335 18.87 6.14 1.29
N TYR A 336 18.04 5.10 1.23
CA TYR A 336 17.69 4.27 2.38
C TYR A 336 18.89 3.51 2.96
N GLY A 337 19.88 3.15 2.15
CA GLY A 337 21.10 2.45 2.60
C GLY A 337 22.02 3.32 3.45
N GLU A 338 21.91 4.65 3.33
CA GLU A 338 22.64 5.57 4.20
C GLU A 338 22.05 5.67 5.61
N LEU A 339 20.79 5.27 5.83
CA LEU A 339 20.14 5.32 7.14
C LEU A 339 20.61 4.16 8.02
N LYS A 340 21.19 4.50 9.16
CA LYS A 340 21.52 3.56 10.24
C LYS A 340 20.34 3.47 11.19
N PHE A 341 20.31 2.42 12.02
CA PHE A 341 19.23 2.23 12.99
C PHE A 341 18.93 3.47 13.86
N GLN A 342 19.95 4.20 14.33
CA GLN A 342 19.73 5.43 15.09
C GLN A 342 19.03 6.50 14.26
N ASP A 343 19.31 6.61 12.96
CA ASP A 343 18.65 7.59 12.10
C ASP A 343 17.15 7.30 12.00
N HIS A 344 16.74 6.03 11.89
CA HIS A 344 15.32 5.63 11.91
C HIS A 344 14.60 6.12 13.18
N LEU A 345 15.24 6.01 14.35
CA LEU A 345 14.69 6.53 15.61
C LEU A 345 14.48 8.05 15.55
N ILE A 346 15.47 8.76 15.03
CA ILE A 346 15.50 10.23 15.00
C ILE A 346 14.49 10.75 13.99
N VAL A 347 14.43 10.19 12.78
CA VAL A 347 13.51 10.66 11.73
C VAL A 347 12.05 10.36 12.07
N TRP A 348 11.77 9.22 12.71
CA TRP A 348 10.46 8.94 13.28
C TRP A 348 10.07 10.00 14.33
N SER A 349 10.95 10.25 15.31
CA SER A 349 10.69 11.22 16.37
C SER A 349 10.51 12.63 15.84
N LEU A 350 11.29 13.01 14.83
CA LEU A 350 11.18 14.31 14.19
C LEU A 350 9.86 14.48 13.44
N VAL A 351 9.43 13.47 12.66
CA VAL A 351 8.12 13.52 11.99
C VAL A 351 6.99 13.53 13.01
N GLN A 352 7.10 12.76 14.10
CA GLN A 352 6.12 12.81 15.18
C GLN A 352 6.00 14.22 15.76
N PHE A 353 7.13 14.84 16.13
CA PHE A 353 7.16 16.22 16.64
C PHE A 353 6.49 17.19 15.66
N LEU A 354 6.84 17.14 14.37
CA LEU A 354 6.28 18.03 13.37
C LEU A 354 4.78 17.79 13.15
N ALA A 355 4.34 16.54 13.10
CA ALA A 355 2.95 16.19 12.82
C ALA A 355 2.03 16.43 14.03
N ASP A 356 2.49 16.10 15.24
CA ASP A 356 1.67 16.14 16.45
C ASP A 356 1.68 17.57 17.08
N GLU A 357 2.82 18.27 17.13
CA GLU A 357 2.92 19.62 17.75
C GLU A 357 2.73 20.78 16.76
N HIS A 358 3.00 20.53 15.47
CA HIS A 358 3.04 21.58 14.45
C HIS A 358 2.28 21.19 13.17
N GLY A 359 1.18 20.46 13.33
CA GLY A 359 0.49 19.80 12.21
C GLY A 359 0.13 20.73 11.04
N ASP A 360 -0.30 21.97 11.30
CA ASP A 360 -0.65 22.91 10.22
C ASP A 360 0.59 23.42 9.49
N GLN A 361 1.66 23.74 10.23
CA GLN A 361 2.97 24.08 9.66
C GLN A 361 3.53 22.89 8.86
N PHE A 362 3.39 21.67 9.37
CA PHE A 362 3.89 20.47 8.72
C PHE A 362 3.13 20.17 7.42
N ALA A 363 1.81 20.32 7.40
CA ALA A 363 1.03 20.23 6.17
C ALA A 363 1.49 21.26 5.11
N ARG A 364 1.67 22.53 5.51
CA ARG A 364 2.21 23.57 4.62
C ARG A 364 3.63 23.27 4.16
N PHE A 365 4.44 22.64 5.00
CA PHE A 365 5.78 22.20 4.65
C PHE A 365 5.74 21.11 3.57
N LEU A 366 4.88 20.10 3.73
CA LEU A 366 4.66 19.07 2.71
C LEU A 366 4.17 19.68 1.38
N ASP A 367 3.28 20.68 1.44
CA ASP A 367 2.85 21.45 0.26
C ASP A 367 4.01 22.18 -0.44
N ARG A 368 5.03 22.62 0.30
CA ARG A 368 6.20 23.25 -0.30
C ARG A 368 7.15 22.22 -0.91
N MET A 369 7.22 21.03 -0.32
CA MET A 369 8.10 19.95 -0.79
C MET A 369 7.50 19.20 -1.99
N LYS A 370 6.18 19.14 -2.13
CA LYS A 370 5.45 18.41 -3.18
C LYS A 370 4.77 19.32 -4.20
N GLY A 371 4.44 18.75 -5.37
CA GLY A 371 3.73 19.43 -6.46
C GLY A 371 4.44 20.67 -7.00
N ARG A 372 5.78 20.64 -7.03
CA ARG A 372 6.61 21.73 -7.58
C ARG A 372 6.66 21.63 -9.10
N ILE A 373 6.46 22.76 -9.76
CA ILE A 373 6.43 22.89 -11.23
C ILE A 373 7.45 23.95 -11.66
N ASN A 374 8.14 23.72 -12.76
CA ASN A 374 8.96 24.69 -13.47
C ASN A 374 8.07 25.63 -14.33
N PRO A 375 8.59 26.76 -14.83
CA PRO A 375 7.83 27.66 -15.71
C PRO A 375 7.29 27.00 -16.99
N ASP A 376 7.97 25.95 -17.48
CA ASP A 376 7.56 25.16 -18.65
C ASP A 376 6.45 24.13 -18.36
N GLY A 377 5.95 24.07 -17.13
CA GLY A 377 4.92 23.12 -16.72
C GLY A 377 5.45 21.74 -16.29
N SER A 378 6.75 21.48 -16.42
CA SER A 378 7.37 20.23 -15.96
C SER A 378 7.52 20.19 -14.44
N THR A 379 7.52 19.00 -13.84
CA THR A 379 7.70 18.84 -12.39
C THR A 379 9.15 19.07 -11.96
N SER A 380 9.36 19.69 -10.80
CA SER A 380 10.68 20.16 -10.36
C SER A 380 11.18 19.49 -9.06
N ALA A 381 12.22 18.66 -9.19
CA ALA A 381 12.99 18.10 -8.08
C ALA A 381 14.23 18.94 -7.70
N SER A 382 14.41 20.11 -8.31
CA SER A 382 15.64 20.91 -8.17
C SER A 382 15.87 21.38 -6.72
N ASN A 383 17.09 21.21 -6.21
CA ASN A 383 17.55 21.76 -4.92
C ASN A 383 16.60 21.52 -3.73
N LEU A 384 16.09 20.29 -3.55
CA LEU A 384 15.18 19.95 -2.45
C LEU A 384 15.74 20.30 -1.05
N LEU A 385 17.06 20.18 -0.85
CA LEU A 385 17.71 20.62 0.39
C LEU A 385 17.56 22.13 0.64
N GLY A 386 17.75 22.94 -0.40
CA GLY A 386 17.51 24.39 -0.33
C GLY A 386 16.05 24.72 -0.07
N VAL A 387 15.13 24.00 -0.72
CA VAL A 387 13.68 24.16 -0.51
C VAL A 387 13.29 23.84 0.92
N GLN A 388 13.76 22.72 1.46
CA GLN A 388 13.50 22.33 2.85
C GLN A 388 13.99 23.39 3.84
N ARG A 389 15.22 23.90 3.69
CA ARG A 389 15.76 24.95 4.57
C ARG A 389 14.92 26.23 4.53
N ARG A 390 14.53 26.68 3.33
CA ARG A 390 13.66 27.85 3.18
C ARG A 390 12.27 27.60 3.76
N ALA A 391 11.70 26.43 3.53
CA ALA A 391 10.39 26.05 4.06
C ALA A 391 10.37 26.08 5.59
N PHE A 392 11.41 25.55 6.26
CA PHE A 392 11.52 25.65 7.72
C PHE A 392 11.58 27.10 8.21
N LYS A 393 12.35 27.96 7.54
CA LYS A 393 12.43 29.38 7.88
C LYS A 393 11.10 30.11 7.66
N GLU A 394 10.48 29.94 6.51
CA GLU A 394 9.27 30.66 6.11
C GLU A 394 8.01 30.19 6.85
N ILE A 395 7.91 28.89 7.16
CA ILE A 395 6.68 28.28 7.66
C ILE A 395 6.70 28.14 9.18
N PHE A 396 7.86 27.84 9.76
CA PHE A 396 8.04 27.63 11.20
C PHE A 396 8.81 28.77 11.89
N GLY A 397 9.45 29.67 11.13
CA GLY A 397 10.35 30.66 11.70
C GLY A 397 11.70 30.08 12.16
N TRP A 398 12.06 28.86 11.71
CA TRP A 398 13.22 28.14 12.23
C TRP A 398 14.38 28.06 11.25
N SER A 399 15.58 28.34 11.74
CA SER A 399 16.81 27.80 11.16
C SER A 399 16.92 26.31 11.45
N MET A 400 17.84 25.59 10.78
CA MET A 400 18.08 24.18 11.11
C MET A 400 18.52 23.97 12.57
N GLY A 401 19.30 24.91 13.13
CA GLY A 401 19.70 24.87 14.53
C GLY A 401 18.51 25.05 15.48
N ARG A 402 17.63 26.03 15.20
CA ARG A 402 16.41 26.23 15.99
C ARG A 402 15.44 25.05 15.92
N LEU A 403 15.30 24.42 14.75
CA LEU A 403 14.54 23.18 14.60
C LEU A 403 15.08 22.08 15.52
N GLU A 404 16.40 21.88 15.51
CA GLU A 404 17.06 20.86 16.30
C GLU A 404 16.94 21.14 17.82
N GLU A 405 17.05 22.39 18.25
CA GLU A 405 16.79 22.81 19.63
C GLU A 405 15.34 22.55 20.05
N ALA A 406 14.37 22.96 19.23
CA ALA A 406 12.95 22.78 19.52
C ALA A 406 12.57 21.30 19.62
N TRP A 407 13.03 20.48 18.68
CA TRP A 407 12.82 19.03 18.70
C TRP A 407 13.48 18.36 19.92
N LYS A 408 14.70 18.77 20.31
CA LYS A 408 15.35 18.25 21.52
C LYS A 408 14.54 18.56 22.78
N SER A 409 14.07 19.80 22.91
CA SER A 409 13.22 20.20 24.03
C SER A 409 11.93 19.39 24.09
N TYR A 410 11.31 19.11 22.95
CA TYR A 410 10.15 18.22 22.85
C TYR A 410 10.47 16.79 23.34
N VAL A 411 11.55 16.18 22.84
CA VAL A 411 11.99 14.85 23.25
C VAL A 411 12.22 14.77 24.77
N LEU A 412 12.93 15.75 25.34
CA LEU A 412 13.27 15.79 26.76
C LEU A 412 12.08 16.11 27.68
N SER A 413 10.96 16.61 27.15
CA SER A 413 9.73 16.85 27.91
C SER A 413 8.71 15.73 27.75
N HIS A 414 8.60 15.12 26.57
CA HIS A 414 7.49 14.21 26.24
C HIS A 414 7.86 12.73 26.35
N TYR A 415 9.12 12.36 26.07
CA TYR A 415 9.49 10.95 26.06
C TYR A 415 9.84 10.45 27.46
N PRO A 416 9.44 9.24 27.87
CA PRO A 416 9.81 8.69 29.16
C PRO A 416 11.31 8.39 29.22
N ALA A 417 11.88 8.41 30.43
CA ALA A 417 13.28 8.06 30.66
C ALA A 417 13.57 6.54 30.57
N LYS A 418 12.56 5.69 30.75
CA LYS A 418 12.68 4.22 30.81
C LYS A 418 11.64 3.52 29.94
#